data_AF-A0A962VHQ5-F1
#
_entry.id   AF-A0A962VHQ5-F1
#
_cell.length_a   1.000
_cell.length_b   1.000
_cell.length_c   1.000
_cell.angle_alpha   90.00
_cell.angle_beta   90.00
_cell.angle_gamma   90.00
#
_symmetry.space_group_name_H-M   'P 1'
#
loop_
_entity.id
_entity.type
_entity.pdbx_description
1 polymer ?
#
loop_
_entity_poly.entity_id
_entity_poly.type
_entity_poly.pdbx_seq_one_letter_code
_entity_poly.pdbx_strand_id
1 'polypeptide(L)'
;AIAMVIDISSSMLAEDLELDGKPSNRLDVVKRTFRHFVEGNQIEEGQIQDTEQPLSGRAGDTLSLYSFALYGNGLSPPTLDHTALLALLEQVEIVQRTEEDGTAIGDAIVLASADLRQSENASKVILLLTDGTHNAGLVTPLQAAQAAKALGIKIYTIGVGTQGIAMMPVPKRGGGFELRPTSVYIDEDTLREIAATTGGQYFRATDTQALQAIYSEIDRLETGRNVSEQFQHYRELYPALIAAALLLLLLDSLLSQTVLRVWPGPEHV
;
A
#
# COMPACT_ATOMS: atom_id res chain seq x y z
N ALA A 1 -8.35 -1.67 -5.81
CA ALA A 1 -7.26 -2.49 -5.23
C ALA A 1 -5.93 -1.86 -5.53
N ILE A 2 -5.09 -1.70 -4.51
CA ILE A 2 -3.77 -1.07 -4.63
C ILE A 2 -2.72 -2.04 -4.06
N ALA A 3 -1.64 -2.27 -4.80
CA ALA A 3 -0.47 -2.99 -4.34
C ALA A 3 0.70 -2.00 -4.16
N MET A 4 1.23 -1.95 -2.95
CA MET A 4 2.43 -1.21 -2.63
C MET A 4 3.64 -2.12 -2.83
N VAL A 5 4.57 -1.75 -3.70
CA VAL A 5 5.76 -2.54 -4.03
C VAL A 5 6.99 -1.70 -3.73
N ILE A 6 7.71 -2.05 -2.66
CA ILE A 6 8.76 -1.22 -2.06
C ILE A 6 10.13 -1.86 -2.27
N ASP A 7 11.07 -1.08 -2.79
CA ASP A 7 12.48 -1.44 -2.84
C ASP A 7 13.10 -1.44 -1.43
N ILE A 8 13.78 -2.52 -1.07
CA ILE A 8 14.51 -2.67 0.19
C ILE A 8 16.00 -2.98 -0.03
N SER A 9 16.51 -2.73 -1.24
CA SER A 9 17.92 -2.85 -1.58
C SER A 9 18.76 -1.83 -0.80
N SER A 10 20.08 -2.06 -0.76
CA SER A 10 20.96 -1.21 0.04
C SER A 10 20.96 0.26 -0.36
N SER A 11 20.63 0.62 -1.62
CA SER A 11 20.52 2.03 -2.07
C SER A 11 19.51 2.84 -1.27
N MET A 12 18.46 2.18 -0.77
CA MET A 12 17.40 2.80 0.03
C MET A 12 17.86 3.24 1.43
N LEU A 13 19.11 2.93 1.83
CA LEU A 13 19.78 3.48 3.02
C LEU A 13 20.27 4.92 2.86
N ALA A 14 20.21 5.49 1.65
CA ALA A 14 20.66 6.85 1.40
C ALA A 14 19.93 7.87 2.29
N GLU A 15 20.70 8.65 3.05
CA GLU A 15 20.19 9.73 3.90
C GLU A 15 20.17 11.05 3.12
N ASP A 16 19.35 11.09 2.06
CA ASP A 16 19.21 12.26 1.17
C ASP A 16 17.78 12.82 1.11
N LEU A 17 16.90 12.31 1.98
CA LEU A 17 15.56 12.84 2.20
C LEU A 17 15.43 13.40 3.60
N GLU A 18 14.41 14.23 3.80
CA GLU A 18 14.07 14.78 5.10
C GLU A 18 12.72 14.28 5.58
N LEU A 19 12.69 13.87 6.85
CA LEU A 19 11.49 13.56 7.61
C LEU A 19 11.47 14.45 8.85
N ASP A 20 10.42 15.26 9.02
CA ASP A 20 10.27 16.19 10.13
C ASP A 20 11.49 17.12 10.34
N GLY A 21 12.08 17.59 9.22
CA GLY A 21 13.26 18.45 9.20
C GLY A 21 14.57 17.76 9.62
N LYS A 22 14.60 16.42 9.63
CA LYS A 22 15.80 15.62 9.92
C LYS A 22 16.18 14.76 8.72
N PRO A 23 17.48 14.67 8.37
CA PRO A 23 17.96 13.69 7.42
C PRO A 23 17.50 12.29 7.82
N SER A 24 16.90 11.59 6.87
CA SER A 24 16.34 10.25 7.06
C SER A 24 16.61 9.42 5.82
N ASN A 25 16.67 8.09 5.99
CA ASN A 25 16.83 7.21 4.84
C ASN A 25 15.55 7.16 3.99
N ARG A 26 15.72 6.75 2.73
CA ARG A 26 14.61 6.69 1.74
C ARG A 26 13.50 5.74 2.17
N LEU A 27 13.83 4.58 2.73
CA LEU A 27 12.83 3.59 3.17
C LEU A 27 11.93 4.13 4.28
N ASP A 28 12.50 4.82 5.27
CA ASP A 28 11.75 5.38 6.40
C ASP A 28 10.78 6.48 5.96
N VAL A 29 11.22 7.35 5.03
CA VAL A 29 10.34 8.34 4.40
C VAL A 29 9.20 7.65 3.65
N VAL A 30 9.51 6.64 2.85
CA VAL A 30 8.49 5.85 2.13
C VAL A 30 7.48 5.22 3.09
N LYS A 31 7.94 4.57 4.17
CA LYS A 31 7.07 3.95 5.18
C LYS A 31 6.16 4.98 5.83
N ARG A 32 6.72 6.12 6.25
CA ARG A 32 5.97 7.21 6.88
C ARG A 32 4.92 7.79 5.94
N THR A 33 5.30 8.13 4.71
CA THR A 33 4.35 8.74 3.78
C THR A 33 3.28 7.76 3.33
N PHE A 34 3.62 6.47 3.16
CA PHE A 34 2.61 5.46 2.84
C PHE A 34 1.62 5.27 4.00
N ARG A 35 2.08 5.32 5.26
CA ARG A 35 1.16 5.34 6.41
C ARG A 35 0.15 6.50 6.31
N HIS A 36 0.61 7.72 6.04
CA HIS A 36 -0.27 8.87 5.84
C HIS A 36 -1.22 8.70 4.64
N PHE A 37 -0.75 8.07 3.57
CA PHE A 37 -1.60 7.75 2.42
C PHE A 37 -2.75 6.79 2.80
N VAL A 38 -2.46 5.78 3.61
CA VAL A 38 -3.44 4.78 4.06
C VAL A 38 -4.41 5.36 5.09
N GLU A 39 -3.89 6.00 6.13
CA GLU A 39 -4.68 6.57 7.22
C GLU A 39 -5.48 7.81 6.77
N GLY A 40 -4.95 8.57 5.80
CA GLY A 40 -5.46 9.87 5.42
C GLY A 40 -5.07 10.95 6.42
N ASN A 41 -5.16 12.21 5.99
CA ASN A 41 -4.95 13.36 6.86
C ASN A 41 -6.24 14.20 6.87
N GLN A 42 -6.88 14.35 8.03
CA GLN A 42 -7.97 15.32 8.18
C GLN A 42 -7.35 16.71 8.32
N ILE A 43 -7.69 17.63 7.42
CA ILE A 43 -7.49 19.06 7.69
C ILE A 43 -8.54 19.43 8.74
N GLU A 44 -8.11 19.68 9.98
CA GLU A 44 -8.97 20.38 10.94
C GLU A 44 -9.22 21.80 10.39
N GLU A 45 -10.50 22.18 10.25
CA GLU A 45 -10.90 23.52 9.80
C GLU A 45 -10.23 24.61 10.67
N GLY A 46 -9.18 25.26 10.14
CA GLY A 46 -8.56 26.42 10.78
C GLY A 46 -7.03 26.47 10.78
N GLN A 47 -6.32 25.39 10.42
CA GLN A 47 -4.87 25.44 10.22
C GLN A 47 -4.55 25.41 8.72
N ILE A 48 -4.45 26.60 8.12
CA ILE A 48 -3.78 26.76 6.83
C ILE A 48 -2.27 26.69 7.12
N GLN A 49 -1.70 25.49 7.01
CA GLN A 49 -0.29 25.36 6.67
C GLN A 49 -0.23 25.09 5.17
N ASP A 50 0.42 26.01 4.45
CA ASP A 50 0.44 26.20 2.99
C ASP A 50 0.98 25.02 2.14
N THR A 51 1.01 23.77 2.63
CA THR A 51 1.73 22.68 1.95
C THR A 51 1.13 21.28 1.98
N GLU A 52 0.06 21.01 2.74
CA GLU A 52 -0.49 19.66 2.83
C GLU A 52 -1.74 19.51 1.96
N GLN A 53 -1.59 18.87 0.79
CA GLN A 53 -2.78 18.44 0.06
C GLN A 53 -3.51 17.36 0.87
N PRO A 54 -4.83 17.50 1.11
CA PRO A 54 -5.56 16.55 1.92
C PRO A 54 -5.53 15.16 1.26
N LEU A 55 -5.24 14.14 2.08
CA LEU A 55 -5.32 12.74 1.68
C LEU A 55 -6.61 12.16 2.25
N SER A 56 -7.48 11.66 1.38
CA SER A 56 -8.79 11.08 1.70
C SER A 56 -8.72 9.81 2.57
N GLY A 57 -7.54 9.19 2.67
CA GLY A 57 -7.35 7.89 3.29
C GLY A 57 -7.86 6.75 2.42
N ARG A 58 -7.51 5.51 2.76
CA ARG A 58 -7.79 4.32 1.93
C ARG A 58 -8.83 3.39 2.52
N ALA A 59 -9.70 3.87 3.40
CA ALA A 59 -10.64 3.04 4.18
C ALA A 59 -11.48 2.04 3.34
N GLY A 60 -11.82 2.37 2.09
CA GLY A 60 -12.57 1.50 1.18
C GLY A 60 -11.73 0.66 0.20
N ASP A 61 -10.41 0.87 0.17
CA ASP A 61 -9.50 0.21 -0.78
C ASP A 61 -8.87 -1.04 -0.17
N THR A 62 -8.89 -2.16 -0.91
CA THR A 62 -8.07 -3.31 -0.55
C THR A 62 -6.61 -3.02 -0.88
N LEU A 63 -5.75 -3.10 0.13
CA LEU A 63 -4.32 -2.83 0.03
C LEU A 63 -3.53 -4.12 0.17
N SER A 64 -2.42 -4.22 -0.57
CA SER A 64 -1.46 -5.32 -0.47
C SER A 64 -0.05 -4.74 -0.40
N LEU A 65 0.87 -5.48 0.22
CA LEU A 65 2.23 -5.01 0.50
C LEU A 65 3.24 -6.05 0.01
N TYR A 66 4.19 -5.57 -0.79
CA TYR A 66 5.31 -6.33 -1.32
C TYR A 66 6.60 -5.54 -1.08
N SER A 67 7.67 -6.25 -0.81
CA SER A 67 9.02 -5.71 -0.84
C SER A 67 9.86 -6.42 -1.87
N PHE A 68 10.95 -5.82 -2.33
CA PHE A 68 11.88 -6.51 -3.20
C PHE A 68 13.31 -6.01 -3.03
N ALA A 69 14.25 -6.93 -3.23
CA ALA A 69 15.66 -6.67 -3.45
C ALA A 69 16.12 -7.59 -4.60
N LEU A 70 16.97 -8.60 -4.32
CA LEU A 70 17.34 -9.60 -5.31
C LEU A 70 16.14 -10.38 -5.89
N TYR A 71 15.07 -10.52 -5.12
CA TYR A 71 13.80 -11.14 -5.52
C TYR A 71 12.61 -10.41 -4.90
N GLY A 72 11.41 -10.61 -5.45
CA GLY A 72 10.17 -10.10 -4.88
C GLY A 72 9.67 -10.93 -3.70
N ASN A 73 9.17 -10.27 -2.67
CA ASN A 73 8.61 -10.88 -1.47
C ASN A 73 7.21 -10.31 -1.17
N GLY A 74 6.22 -11.20 -1.01
CA GLY A 74 4.86 -10.82 -0.65
C GLY A 74 4.71 -10.78 0.86
N LEU A 75 4.43 -9.60 1.41
CA LEU A 75 4.31 -9.38 2.86
C LEU A 75 2.86 -9.44 3.31
N SER A 76 1.95 -8.87 2.52
CA SER A 76 0.52 -8.86 2.82
C SER A 76 -0.30 -9.04 1.55
N PRO A 77 -1.21 -10.04 1.48
CA PRO A 77 -2.17 -10.15 0.39
C PRO A 77 -3.20 -9.00 0.45
N PRO A 78 -4.03 -8.80 -0.60
CA PRO A 78 -5.06 -7.76 -0.60
C PRO A 78 -6.00 -7.87 0.61
N THR A 79 -6.04 -6.83 1.44
CA THR A 79 -6.82 -6.78 2.69
C THR A 79 -7.44 -5.40 2.92
N LEU A 80 -8.54 -5.37 3.68
CA LEU A 80 -9.13 -4.15 4.25
C LEU A 80 -8.63 -3.87 5.67
N ASP A 81 -7.90 -4.82 6.29
CA ASP A 81 -7.28 -4.62 7.60
C ASP A 81 -5.98 -3.81 7.44
N HIS A 82 -6.15 -2.49 7.32
CA HIS A 82 -5.03 -1.57 7.18
C HIS A 82 -4.17 -1.51 8.44
N THR A 83 -4.74 -1.78 9.63
CA THR A 83 -3.97 -1.81 10.88
C THR A 83 -2.93 -2.93 10.85
N ALA A 84 -3.34 -4.14 10.45
CA ALA A 84 -2.42 -5.26 10.31
C ALA A 84 -1.39 -5.02 9.19
N LEU A 85 -1.81 -4.45 8.06
CA LEU A 85 -0.91 -4.12 6.96
C LEU A 85 0.16 -3.09 7.37
N LEU A 86 -0.23 -2.04 8.08
CA LEU A 86 0.69 -1.03 8.58
C LEU A 86 1.63 -1.59 9.65
N ALA A 87 1.19 -2.55 10.46
CA ALA A 87 2.07 -3.25 11.40
C ALA A 87 3.13 -4.11 10.69
N LEU A 88 2.82 -4.69 9.53
CA LEU A 88 3.79 -5.39 8.68
C LEU A 88 4.75 -4.41 8.00
N LEU A 89 4.24 -3.27 7.52
CA LEU A 89 5.07 -2.22 6.93
C LEU A 89 6.16 -1.75 7.91
N GLU A 90 5.85 -1.56 9.19
CA GLU A 90 6.84 -1.14 10.20
C GLU A 90 8.00 -2.13 10.34
N GLN A 91 7.77 -3.42 10.08
CA GLN A 91 8.77 -4.48 10.15
C GLN A 91 9.63 -4.59 8.89
N VAL A 92 9.31 -3.83 7.83
CA VAL A 92 10.12 -3.80 6.62
C VAL A 92 11.42 -3.07 6.91
N GLU A 93 12.52 -3.80 6.68
CA GLU A 93 13.90 -3.34 6.84
C GLU A 93 14.66 -3.52 5.54
N ILE A 94 15.76 -2.76 5.42
CA ILE A 94 16.73 -2.93 4.33
C ILE A 94 17.34 -4.33 4.40
N VAL A 95 17.60 -4.92 3.25
CA VAL A 95 18.29 -6.21 3.16
C VAL A 95 19.68 -6.13 3.82
N GLN A 96 19.91 -6.99 4.82
CA GLN A 96 21.16 -6.98 5.58
C GLN A 96 22.24 -7.86 4.95
N ARG A 97 21.84 -8.86 4.16
CA ARG A 97 22.74 -9.83 3.53
C ARG A 97 23.09 -9.36 2.13
N THR A 98 24.38 -9.13 1.90
CA THR A 98 24.89 -8.70 0.58
C THR A 98 24.52 -9.68 -0.55
N GLU A 99 24.37 -10.97 -0.24
CA GLU A 99 23.96 -12.01 -1.20
C GLU A 99 22.50 -11.88 -1.66
N GLU A 100 21.67 -11.15 -0.90
CA GLU A 100 20.25 -10.93 -1.17
C GLU A 100 19.98 -9.49 -1.65
N ASP A 101 21.03 -8.69 -1.78
CA ASP A 101 20.99 -7.33 -2.30
C ASP A 101 20.92 -7.32 -3.83
N GLY A 102 20.32 -6.26 -4.38
CA GLY A 102 19.96 -6.15 -5.79
C GLY A 102 18.55 -5.58 -5.95
N THR A 103 18.12 -5.38 -7.19
CA THR A 103 16.90 -4.64 -7.51
C THR A 103 16.11 -5.37 -8.61
N ALA A 104 15.25 -6.32 -8.21
CA ALA A 104 14.45 -7.17 -9.09
C ALA A 104 13.05 -6.60 -9.37
N ILE A 105 13.01 -5.43 -10.03
CA ILE A 105 11.77 -4.71 -10.36
C ILE A 105 10.76 -5.58 -11.11
N GLY A 106 11.19 -6.31 -12.15
CA GLY A 106 10.28 -7.10 -12.97
C GLY A 106 9.63 -8.25 -12.20
N ASP A 107 10.41 -8.99 -11.41
CA ASP A 107 9.89 -10.09 -10.57
C ASP A 107 8.89 -9.56 -9.52
N ALA A 108 9.17 -8.39 -8.92
CA ALA A 108 8.28 -7.75 -7.97
C ALA A 108 6.93 -7.33 -8.60
N ILE A 109 6.97 -6.76 -9.81
CA ILE A 109 5.76 -6.42 -10.58
C ILE A 109 4.96 -7.69 -10.90
N VAL A 110 5.61 -8.76 -11.33
CA VAL A 110 4.95 -10.04 -11.65
C VAL A 110 4.27 -10.61 -10.42
N LEU A 111 4.96 -10.61 -9.27
CA LEU A 111 4.42 -11.09 -8.01
C LEU A 111 3.17 -10.30 -7.59
N ALA A 112 3.25 -8.97 -7.55
CA ALA A 112 2.11 -8.13 -7.20
C ALA A 112 0.95 -8.28 -8.20
N SER A 113 1.26 -8.45 -9.49
CA SER A 113 0.24 -8.65 -10.53
C SER A 113 -0.52 -9.96 -10.36
N ALA A 114 0.13 -11.02 -9.87
CA ALA A 114 -0.49 -12.33 -9.68
C ALA A 114 -1.65 -12.29 -8.66
N ASP A 115 -1.49 -11.51 -7.59
CA ASP A 115 -2.51 -11.34 -6.56
C ASP A 115 -3.59 -10.34 -6.99
N LEU A 116 -3.20 -9.19 -7.56
CA LEU A 116 -4.16 -8.20 -8.08
C LEU A 116 -5.06 -8.76 -9.18
N ARG A 117 -4.58 -9.74 -9.96
CA ARG A 117 -5.41 -10.44 -10.95
C ARG A 117 -6.68 -11.02 -10.33
N GLN A 118 -6.60 -11.51 -9.09
CA GLN A 118 -7.71 -12.14 -8.38
C GLN A 118 -8.73 -11.13 -7.80
N SER A 119 -8.37 -9.84 -7.74
CA SER A 119 -9.26 -8.81 -7.24
C SER A 119 -10.45 -8.57 -8.19
N GLU A 120 -11.65 -8.46 -7.62
CA GLU A 120 -12.88 -8.09 -8.35
C GLU A 120 -13.03 -6.56 -8.52
N ASN A 121 -12.11 -5.76 -7.95
CA ASN A 121 -12.17 -4.31 -8.04
C ASN A 121 -11.98 -3.82 -9.49
N ALA A 122 -12.77 -2.82 -9.88
CA ALA A 122 -12.72 -2.19 -11.20
C ALA A 122 -11.37 -1.51 -11.50
N SER A 123 -10.75 -0.89 -10.48
CA SER A 123 -9.39 -0.35 -10.59
C SER A 123 -8.37 -1.21 -9.84
N LYS A 124 -7.29 -1.54 -10.56
CA LYS A 124 -6.13 -2.31 -10.09
C LYS A 124 -4.86 -1.52 -10.34
N VAL A 125 -4.17 -1.17 -9.27
CA VAL A 125 -3.04 -0.26 -9.31
C VAL A 125 -1.85 -0.87 -8.56
N ILE A 126 -0.66 -0.77 -9.15
CA ILE A 126 0.61 -1.00 -8.47
C ILE A 126 1.28 0.35 -8.27
N LEU A 127 1.70 0.63 -7.03
CA LEU A 127 2.58 1.72 -6.68
C LEU A 127 3.98 1.12 -6.49
N LEU A 128 4.85 1.35 -7.46
CA LEU A 128 6.24 0.88 -7.43
C LEU A 128 7.15 2.00 -6.92
N LEU A 129 7.79 1.79 -5.78
CA LEU A 129 8.71 2.74 -5.17
C LEU A 129 10.11 2.15 -5.19
N THR A 130 11.02 2.84 -5.86
CA THR A 130 12.41 2.42 -5.98
C THR A 130 13.31 3.61 -6.22
N ASP A 131 14.54 3.49 -5.77
CA ASP A 131 15.60 4.43 -6.02
C ASP A 131 16.72 3.84 -6.90
N GLY A 132 16.56 2.58 -7.29
CA GLY A 132 17.59 1.76 -7.89
C GLY A 132 17.42 1.56 -9.39
N THR A 133 18.42 0.91 -9.96
CA THR A 133 18.40 0.43 -11.34
C THR A 133 18.17 -1.06 -11.32
N HIS A 134 17.28 -1.55 -12.18
CA HIS A 134 17.08 -2.99 -12.32
C HIS A 134 18.38 -3.70 -12.67
N ASN A 135 18.82 -4.60 -11.79
CA ASN A 135 20.11 -5.30 -11.92
C ASN A 135 20.04 -6.78 -11.50
N ALA A 136 18.85 -7.25 -11.10
CA ALA A 136 18.58 -8.58 -10.59
C ALA A 136 17.22 -9.08 -11.06
N GLY A 137 16.94 -10.37 -10.85
CA GLY A 137 15.68 -11.00 -11.22
C GLY A 137 15.71 -11.66 -12.60
N LEU A 138 14.66 -12.43 -12.88
CA LEU A 138 14.55 -13.23 -14.11
C LEU A 138 13.73 -12.52 -15.19
N VAL A 139 12.76 -11.71 -14.78
CA VAL A 139 11.86 -10.98 -15.68
C VAL A 139 12.32 -9.54 -15.80
N THR A 140 12.43 -9.07 -17.04
CA THR A 140 12.77 -7.66 -17.29
C THR A 140 11.60 -6.74 -16.90
N PRO A 141 11.86 -5.48 -16.49
CA PRO A 141 10.79 -4.58 -16.05
C PRO A 141 9.75 -4.32 -17.15
N LEU A 142 10.17 -4.23 -18.41
CA LEU A 142 9.27 -4.02 -19.54
C LEU A 142 8.39 -5.23 -19.83
N GLN A 143 8.93 -6.46 -19.75
CA GLN A 143 8.12 -7.68 -19.86
C GLN A 143 7.07 -7.75 -18.76
N ALA A 144 7.45 -7.42 -17.53
CA ALA A 144 6.54 -7.38 -16.40
C ALA A 144 5.45 -6.31 -16.58
N ALA A 145 5.81 -5.12 -17.08
CA ALA A 145 4.87 -4.05 -17.39
C ALA A 145 3.86 -4.48 -18.48
N GLN A 146 4.31 -5.16 -19.54
CA GLN A 146 3.43 -5.69 -20.57
C GLN A 146 2.45 -6.74 -20.02
N ALA A 147 2.94 -7.62 -19.14
CA ALA A 147 2.09 -8.59 -18.45
C ALA A 147 1.04 -7.91 -17.56
N ALA A 148 1.44 -6.92 -16.77
CA ALA A 148 0.53 -6.13 -15.93
C ALA A 148 -0.54 -5.41 -16.76
N LYS A 149 -0.14 -4.80 -17.89
CA LYS A 149 -1.08 -4.17 -18.84
C LYS A 149 -2.12 -5.16 -19.36
N ALA A 150 -1.71 -6.37 -19.73
CA ALA A 150 -2.62 -7.40 -20.21
C ALA A 150 -3.65 -7.82 -19.14
N LEU A 151 -3.35 -7.63 -17.86
CA LEU A 151 -4.25 -7.86 -16.73
C LEU A 151 -5.08 -6.63 -16.34
N GLY A 152 -4.99 -5.53 -17.10
CA GLY A 152 -5.67 -4.28 -16.80
C GLY A 152 -5.12 -3.56 -15.57
N ILE A 153 -3.88 -3.85 -15.17
CA ILE A 153 -3.23 -3.26 -14.00
C ILE A 153 -2.40 -2.07 -14.46
N LYS A 154 -2.64 -0.91 -13.85
CA LYS A 154 -1.81 0.29 -14.04
C LYS A 154 -0.66 0.30 -13.04
N ILE A 155 0.52 0.74 -13.48
CA ILE A 155 1.69 0.88 -12.61
C ILE A 155 2.04 2.37 -12.55
N TYR A 156 2.00 2.94 -11.36
CA TYR A 156 2.61 4.23 -11.06
C TYR A 156 3.98 3.97 -10.46
N THR A 157 5.01 4.54 -11.07
CA THR A 157 6.39 4.36 -10.65
C THR A 157 6.88 5.64 -9.98
N ILE A 158 7.44 5.53 -8.79
CA ILE A 158 7.91 6.64 -7.99
C ILE A 158 9.40 6.46 -7.74
N GLY A 159 10.21 7.31 -8.37
CA GLY A 159 11.65 7.39 -8.12
C GLY A 159 11.91 8.15 -6.82
N VAL A 160 12.47 7.48 -5.81
CA VAL A 160 12.66 8.06 -4.47
C VAL A 160 14.11 8.51 -4.26
N GLY A 161 14.32 9.75 -3.82
CA GLY A 161 15.64 10.30 -3.53
C GLY A 161 16.11 11.35 -4.52
N THR A 162 17.36 11.79 -4.35
CA THR A 162 18.07 12.75 -5.21
C THR A 162 19.00 12.02 -6.20
N GLN A 163 19.46 12.71 -7.24
CA GLN A 163 20.51 12.21 -8.14
C GLN A 163 21.84 12.87 -7.79
N GLY A 164 22.94 12.12 -7.93
CA GLY A 164 24.29 12.63 -7.69
C GLY A 164 24.92 11.98 -6.47
N ILE A 165 25.23 12.76 -5.44
CA ILE A 165 25.92 12.27 -4.23
C ILE A 165 24.96 12.26 -3.06
N ALA A 166 24.81 11.10 -2.42
CA ALA A 166 24.09 10.93 -1.16
C ALA A 166 25.00 10.34 -0.08
N MET A 167 24.66 10.58 1.18
CA MET A 167 25.34 9.98 2.31
C MET A 167 24.79 8.57 2.54
N MET A 168 25.68 7.57 2.49
CA MET A 168 25.34 6.17 2.67
C MET A 168 26.05 5.60 3.91
N PRO A 169 25.36 4.87 4.80
CA PRO A 169 26.02 4.14 5.87
C PRO A 169 26.80 2.96 5.30
N VAL A 170 28.11 2.92 5.55
CA VAL A 170 28.98 1.80 5.18
C VAL A 170 29.65 1.19 6.42
N PRO A 171 29.86 -0.14 6.46
CA PRO A 171 30.47 -0.80 7.60
C PRO A 171 31.93 -0.38 7.79
N LYS A 172 32.30 -0.05 9.03
CA LYS A 172 33.68 0.28 9.42
C LYS A 172 34.49 -0.96 9.70
N ARG A 173 35.79 -0.88 9.40
CA ARG A 173 36.77 -1.88 9.84
C ARG A 173 36.95 -1.76 11.38
N GLY A 174 36.30 -2.65 12.13
CA GLY A 174 36.27 -2.60 13.61
C GLY A 174 34.87 -2.56 14.22
N GLY A 175 33.81 -2.58 13.39
CA GLY A 175 32.41 -2.57 13.84
C GLY A 175 31.77 -1.18 13.76
N GLY A 176 30.45 -1.16 13.63
CA GLY A 176 29.66 0.06 13.41
C GLY A 176 29.68 0.55 11.96
N PHE A 177 29.06 1.70 11.73
CA PHE A 177 28.90 2.31 10.40
C PHE A 177 29.50 3.73 10.34
N GLU A 178 29.89 4.18 9.15
CA GLU A 178 30.13 5.60 8.81
C GLU A 178 29.29 6.01 7.62
N LEU A 179 28.82 7.24 7.62
CA LEU A 179 28.28 7.87 6.43
C LEU A 179 29.42 8.23 5.47
N ARG A 180 29.30 7.78 4.21
CA ARG A 180 30.22 8.15 3.14
C ARG A 180 29.46 8.71 1.94
N PRO A 181 30.00 9.77 1.30
CA PRO A 181 29.44 10.29 0.06
C PRO A 181 29.58 9.23 -1.03
N THR A 182 28.45 8.80 -1.58
CA THR A 182 28.35 7.74 -2.59
C THR A 182 27.52 8.24 -3.75
N SER A 183 27.90 7.86 -4.98
CA SER A 183 27.12 8.20 -6.16
C SER A 183 25.85 7.37 -6.20
N VAL A 184 24.70 8.03 -6.22
CA VAL A 184 23.37 7.43 -6.35
C VAL A 184 22.76 7.82 -7.69
N TYR A 185 22.16 6.82 -8.35
CA TYR A 185 21.55 6.97 -9.66
C TYR A 185 20.21 6.24 -9.69
N ILE A 186 19.19 6.92 -10.19
CA ILE A 186 17.87 6.36 -10.42
C ILE A 186 17.67 6.25 -11.93
N ASP A 187 17.31 5.05 -12.38
CA ASP A 187 16.99 4.79 -13.80
C ASP A 187 15.56 5.26 -14.11
N GLU A 188 15.43 6.57 -14.29
CA GLU A 188 14.13 7.18 -14.57
C GLU A 188 13.55 6.77 -15.93
N ASP A 189 14.39 6.40 -16.89
CA ASP A 189 13.95 6.02 -18.24
C ASP A 189 13.20 4.69 -18.19
N THR A 190 13.76 3.69 -17.49
CA THR A 190 13.07 2.42 -17.25
C THR A 190 11.76 2.64 -16.48
N LEU A 191 11.75 3.47 -15.44
CA LEU A 191 10.54 3.74 -14.65
C LEU A 191 9.45 4.43 -15.48
N ARG A 192 9.82 5.43 -16.30
CA ARG A 192 8.90 6.08 -17.25
C ARG A 192 8.32 5.08 -18.24
N GLU A 193 9.14 4.18 -18.76
CA GLU A 193 8.69 3.18 -19.74
C GLU A 193 7.68 2.19 -19.14
N ILE A 194 7.91 1.73 -17.90
CA ILE A 194 6.96 0.88 -17.15
C ILE A 194 5.61 1.60 -16.98
N ALA A 195 5.64 2.84 -16.49
CA ALA A 195 4.44 3.62 -16.26
C ALA A 195 3.67 3.88 -17.58
N ALA A 196 4.38 4.32 -18.62
CA ALA A 196 3.80 4.58 -19.93
C ALA A 196 3.18 3.32 -20.56
N THR A 197 3.84 2.17 -20.42
CA THR A 197 3.36 0.89 -20.96
C THR A 197 1.99 0.50 -20.39
N THR A 198 1.81 0.71 -19.09
CA THR A 198 0.60 0.32 -18.34
C THR A 198 -0.48 1.40 -18.27
N GLY A 199 -0.17 2.62 -18.74
CA GLY A 199 -1.09 3.76 -18.68
C GLY A 199 -1.16 4.43 -17.30
N GLY A 200 -0.14 4.22 -16.46
CA GLY A 200 0.11 5.00 -15.25
C GLY A 200 1.01 6.21 -15.54
N GLN A 201 1.63 6.75 -14.49
CA GLN A 201 2.53 7.90 -14.57
C GLN A 201 3.79 7.68 -13.74
N TYR A 202 4.89 8.26 -14.21
CA TYR A 202 6.14 8.34 -13.46
C TYR A 202 6.17 9.61 -12.62
N PHE A 203 6.63 9.48 -11.39
CA PHE A 203 6.85 10.58 -10.47
C PHE A 203 8.24 10.52 -9.85
N ARG A 204 8.76 11.70 -9.49
CA ARG A 204 10.02 11.85 -8.76
C ARG A 204 9.72 12.44 -7.39
N ALA A 205 10.12 11.73 -6.33
CA ALA A 205 9.97 12.18 -4.95
C ALA A 205 11.34 12.53 -4.36
N THR A 206 11.60 13.82 -4.16
CA THR A 206 12.85 14.34 -3.58
C THR A 206 12.73 14.69 -2.10
N ASP A 207 11.54 14.62 -1.55
CA ASP A 207 11.23 14.89 -0.14
C ASP A 207 9.86 14.28 0.22
N THR A 208 9.52 14.35 1.50
CA THR A 208 8.26 13.82 2.05
C THR A 208 7.03 14.52 1.47
N GLN A 209 7.09 15.83 1.20
CA GLN A 209 5.96 16.64 0.72
C GLN A 209 5.65 16.32 -0.75
N ALA A 210 6.69 16.16 -1.57
CA ALA A 210 6.59 15.70 -2.94
C ALA A 210 5.94 14.31 -2.99
N LEU A 211 6.33 13.39 -2.10
CA LEU A 211 5.74 12.05 -2.04
C LEU A 211 4.26 12.09 -1.65
N GLN A 212 3.85 12.95 -0.72
CA GLN A 212 2.44 13.17 -0.38
C GLN A 212 1.65 13.74 -1.57
N ALA A 213 2.18 14.77 -2.24
CA ALA A 213 1.54 15.39 -3.40
C ALA A 213 1.36 14.39 -4.56
N ILE A 214 2.32 13.49 -4.76
CA ILE A 214 2.24 12.38 -5.72
C ILE A 214 1.07 11.46 -5.38
N TYR A 215 0.91 11.07 -4.11
CA TYR A 215 -0.22 10.24 -3.70
C TYR A 215 -1.58 10.93 -3.90
N SER A 216 -1.68 12.23 -3.61
CA SER A 216 -2.88 13.02 -3.89
C SER A 216 -3.20 13.08 -5.40
N GLU A 217 -2.18 13.21 -6.24
CA GLU A 217 -2.34 13.19 -7.69
C GLU A 217 -2.84 11.83 -8.18
N ILE A 218 -2.27 10.73 -7.68
CA ILE A 218 -2.73 9.37 -8.01
C ILE A 218 -4.18 9.16 -7.59
N ASP A 219 -4.57 9.65 -6.41
CA ASP A 219 -5.96 9.59 -5.93
C ASP A 219 -6.92 10.28 -6.91
N ARG A 220 -6.55 11.48 -7.39
CA ARG A 220 -7.34 12.23 -8.36
C ARG A 220 -7.49 11.47 -9.69
N LEU A 221 -6.41 10.86 -10.17
CA LEU A 221 -6.38 10.13 -11.44
C LEU A 221 -7.23 8.85 -11.41
N GLU A 222 -7.28 8.17 -10.27
CA GLU A 222 -8.07 6.96 -10.10
C GLU A 222 -9.53 7.25 -9.70
N THR A 223 -9.77 8.28 -8.88
CA THR A 223 -11.13 8.69 -8.50
C THR A 223 -11.89 9.32 -9.67
N GLY A 224 -11.24 10.15 -10.48
CA GLY A 224 -11.85 10.82 -11.65
C GLY A 224 -12.38 9.86 -12.73
N ARG A 225 -11.92 8.60 -12.74
CA ARG A 225 -12.41 7.53 -13.62
C ARG A 225 -13.55 6.71 -13.03
N ASN A 226 -13.71 6.69 -11.70
CA ASN A 226 -14.70 5.87 -11.00
C ASN A 226 -16.06 6.56 -10.79
N VAL A 227 -16.26 7.79 -11.30
CA VAL A 227 -17.57 8.48 -11.24
C VAL A 227 -18.63 7.78 -12.11
N SER A 228 -18.23 6.90 -13.03
CA SER A 228 -19.13 5.99 -13.73
C SER A 228 -19.17 4.61 -13.06
N GLU A 229 -20.21 4.40 -12.25
CA GLU A 229 -20.74 3.10 -11.84
C GLU A 229 -19.90 2.27 -10.84
N GLN A 230 -20.09 2.52 -9.54
CA GLN A 230 -20.33 1.42 -8.58
C GLN A 230 -20.75 1.99 -7.22
N PHE A 231 -22.07 2.13 -7.02
CA PHE A 231 -22.60 2.04 -5.66
C PHE A 231 -22.34 0.61 -5.19
N GLN A 232 -21.35 0.42 -4.32
CA GLN A 232 -21.25 -0.83 -3.56
C GLN A 232 -22.55 -0.96 -2.75
N HIS A 233 -23.47 -1.79 -3.24
CA HIS A 233 -24.67 -2.14 -2.51
C HIS A 233 -24.25 -3.06 -1.37
N TYR A 234 -23.91 -2.47 -0.23
CA TYR A 234 -23.78 -3.21 1.01
C TYR A 234 -25.14 -3.81 1.32
N ARG A 235 -25.29 -5.12 1.07
CA ARG A 235 -26.55 -5.81 1.32
C ARG A 235 -26.56 -6.21 2.79
N GLU A 236 -27.11 -5.33 3.62
CA GLU A 236 -27.26 -5.59 5.04
C GLU A 236 -28.17 -6.81 5.23
N LEU A 237 -27.60 -7.92 5.70
CA LEU A 237 -28.34 -9.15 6.03
C LEU A 237 -28.95 -9.08 7.43
N TYR A 238 -28.50 -8.15 8.28
CA TYR A 238 -28.98 -7.99 9.65
C TYR A 238 -30.50 -7.67 9.74
N PRO A 239 -31.14 -6.91 8.83
CA PRO A 239 -32.58 -6.66 8.90
C PRO A 239 -33.39 -7.95 8.72
N ALA A 240 -32.92 -8.85 7.86
CA ALA A 240 -33.55 -10.17 7.68
C ALA A 240 -33.38 -11.05 8.93
N LEU A 241 -32.19 -11.02 9.56
CA LEU A 241 -31.94 -11.74 10.81
C LEU A 241 -32.77 -11.18 11.98
N ILE A 242 -32.91 -9.85 12.09
CA ILE A 242 -33.76 -9.20 13.10
C ILE A 242 -35.23 -9.55 12.86
N ALA A 243 -35.70 -9.51 11.62
CA ALA A 243 -37.08 -9.88 11.29
C ALA A 243 -37.37 -11.35 11.63
N ALA A 244 -36.44 -12.26 11.32
CA ALA A 244 -36.55 -13.68 11.70
C ALA A 244 -36.58 -13.87 13.23
N ALA A 245 -35.73 -13.15 13.98
CA ALA A 245 -35.72 -13.19 15.44
C ALA A 245 -37.03 -12.67 16.06
N LEU A 246 -37.56 -11.55 15.54
CA LEU A 246 -38.85 -11.00 15.98
C LEU A 246 -40.02 -11.95 15.69
N LEU A 247 -39.99 -12.62 14.54
CA LEU A 247 -41.02 -13.59 14.15
C LEU A 247 -40.99 -14.83 15.06
N LEU A 248 -39.81 -15.33 15.41
CA LEU A 248 -39.65 -16.43 16.37
C LEU A 248 -40.15 -16.04 17.78
N LEU A 249 -39.85 -14.82 18.24
CA LEU A 249 -40.37 -14.29 19.51
C LEU A 249 -41.89 -14.16 19.53
N LEU A 250 -42.49 -13.68 18.44
CA LEU A 250 -43.94 -13.61 18.29
C LEU A 250 -44.58 -15.00 18.31
N LEU A 251 -43.99 -15.96 17.59
CA LEU A 251 -44.44 -17.34 17.60
C LEU A 251 -44.36 -17.95 19.00
N ASP A 252 -43.24 -17.78 19.72
CA ASP A 252 -43.10 -18.24 21.10
C ASP A 252 -44.16 -17.65 22.03
N SER A 253 -44.42 -16.34 21.93
CA SER A 253 -45.47 -15.67 22.72
C SER A 253 -46.88 -16.18 22.39
N LEU A 254 -47.17 -16.50 21.13
CA LEU A 254 -48.46 -17.07 20.71
C LEU A 254 -48.61 -18.52 21.18
N LEU A 255 -47.56 -19.34 21.04
CA LEU A 255 -47.54 -20.76 21.43
C LEU A 255 -47.64 -20.94 22.95
N SER A 256 -46.97 -20.09 23.73
CA SER A 256 -47.05 -20.07 25.19
C SER A 256 -48.42 -19.63 25.72
N GLN A 257 -49.16 -18.80 24.98
CA GLN A 257 -50.52 -18.39 25.33
C GLN A 257 -51.61 -19.37 24.90
N THR A 258 -51.38 -20.22 23.87
CA THR A 258 -52.44 -21.04 23.26
C THR A 258 -52.35 -22.54 23.52
N VAL A 259 -51.18 -23.18 23.30
CA VAL A 259 -51.09 -24.66 23.25
C VAL A 259 -50.15 -25.24 24.33
N LEU A 260 -49.20 -24.46 24.83
CA LEU A 260 -48.21 -24.86 25.84
C LEU A 260 -48.28 -23.95 27.08
N ARG A 261 -49.48 -23.81 27.66
CA ARG A 261 -49.64 -23.14 28.95
C ARG A 261 -48.93 -23.98 30.01
N VAL A 262 -47.66 -23.66 30.29
CA VAL A 262 -46.92 -24.26 31.40
C VAL A 262 -47.61 -23.80 32.67
N TRP A 263 -48.30 -24.75 33.31
CA TRP A 263 -48.90 -24.55 34.62
C TRP A 263 -47.75 -24.27 35.62
N PRO A 264 -47.76 -23.17 36.39
CA PRO A 264 -46.82 -23.03 37.48
C PRO A 264 -47.07 -24.18 38.45
N GLY A 265 -46.11 -25.10 38.55
CA GLY A 265 -46.11 -26.12 39.61
C GLY A 265 -46.06 -25.42 40.98
N PRO A 266 -46.71 -25.96 42.00
CA PRO A 266 -46.93 -25.27 43.27
C PRO A 266 -45.61 -24.90 43.95
N GLU A 267 -45.52 -23.66 44.43
CA GLU A 267 -44.52 -23.23 45.39
C GLU A 267 -44.62 -24.12 46.64
N HIS A 268 -43.59 -24.92 46.90
CA HIS A 268 -43.40 -25.53 48.21
C HIS A 268 -42.63 -24.54 49.08
N VAL A 269 -43.28 -24.19 50.21
CA VAL A 269 -42.83 -23.44 51.39
C VAL A 269 -41.35 -23.63 51.74
#